data_AF-W1V7M1-F1
#
_entry.id   AF-W1V7M1-F1
#
_cell.length_a   1.000
_cell.length_b   1.000
_cell.length_c   1.000
_cell.angle_alpha   90.00
_cell.angle_beta   90.00
_cell.angle_gamma   90.00
#
_symmetry.space_group_name_H-M   'P 1'
#
loop_
_entity.id
_entity.type
_entity.pdbx_description
1 polymer ?
#
loop_
_entity_poly.entity_id
_entity_poly.type
_entity_poly.pdbx_seq_one_letter_code
_entity_poly.pdbx_strand_id
1 'polypeptide(L)'
;MAFSLADHWMWDHWIARRADQYHLFFLRASKALHNPDRRHWRASIGHAVSSDARNWTLLPDALVHSDGPAFDDQATWTGSAVVKDDGTIRLFYTGISRREGGMVQRVGWADSQDGVTFTRACAEPVEAD
;
A
#
# COMPACT_ATOMS: atom_id res chain seq x y z
N MET A 1 -12.46 15.28 12.97
CA MET A 1 -12.31 13.83 13.22
C MET A 1 -11.19 13.32 12.33
N ALA A 2 -10.39 12.37 12.80
CA ALA A 2 -9.37 11.72 11.97
C ALA A 2 -10.03 10.79 10.95
N PHE A 3 -9.44 10.65 9.75
CA PHE A 3 -9.88 9.65 8.78
C PHE A 3 -9.72 8.25 9.37
N SER A 4 -10.79 7.47 9.37
CA SER A 4 -10.82 6.12 9.92
C SER A 4 -11.86 5.25 9.22
N LEU A 5 -11.64 3.94 9.24
CA LEU A 5 -12.57 2.94 8.70
C LEU A 5 -13.22 2.16 9.84
N ALA A 6 -14.54 2.02 9.78
CA ALA A 6 -15.29 1.31 10.81
C ALA A 6 -14.93 -0.17 10.88
N ASP A 7 -14.66 -0.78 9.73
CA ASP A 7 -14.50 -2.22 9.50
C ASP A 7 -13.05 -2.67 9.31
N HIS A 8 -12.08 -1.74 9.28
CA HIS A 8 -10.66 -2.04 9.11
C HIS A 8 -9.81 -1.45 10.24
N TRP A 9 -8.79 -2.19 10.68
CA TRP A 9 -7.68 -1.56 11.36
C TRP A 9 -6.88 -0.77 10.34
N MET A 10 -6.44 0.42 10.73
CA MET A 10 -5.55 1.26 9.95
C MET A 10 -4.34 1.59 10.81
N TRP A 11 -3.15 1.48 10.23
CA TRP A 11 -1.89 1.91 10.85
C TRP A 11 -1.00 2.50 9.75
N ASP A 12 0.30 2.70 10.01
CA ASP A 12 1.34 3.18 9.09
C ASP A 12 0.84 3.88 7.83
N HIS A 13 1.02 5.19 7.76
CA HIS A 13 0.54 5.99 6.65
C HIS A 13 1.65 6.85 6.04
N TRP A 14 1.50 7.13 4.76
CA TRP A 14 2.37 8.06 4.03
C TRP A 14 1.54 8.81 2.98
N ILE A 15 2.06 9.96 2.55
CA ILE A 15 1.33 10.90 1.68
C ILE A 15 2.20 11.26 0.49
N ALA A 16 1.58 11.34 -0.69
CA ALA A 16 2.14 12.01 -1.86
C ALA A 16 1.20 13.12 -2.32
N ARG A 17 1.74 14.18 -2.91
CA ARG A 17 0.94 15.24 -3.53
C ARG A 17 1.17 15.22 -5.04
N ARG A 18 0.10 15.00 -5.79
CA ARG A 18 0.08 15.01 -7.26
C ARG A 18 -0.80 16.17 -7.71
N ALA A 19 -0.20 17.18 -8.34
CA ALA A 19 -0.85 18.46 -8.61
C ALA A 19 -1.49 19.03 -7.33
N ASP A 20 -2.80 19.30 -7.35
CA ASP A 20 -3.56 19.84 -6.22
C ASP A 20 -4.29 18.79 -5.38
N GLN A 21 -3.97 17.50 -5.56
CA GLN A 21 -4.55 16.40 -4.82
C GLN A 21 -3.51 15.72 -3.92
N TYR A 22 -3.88 15.53 -2.65
CA TYR A 22 -3.17 14.66 -1.73
C TYR A 22 -3.65 13.22 -1.93
N HIS A 23 -2.71 12.29 -2.00
CA HIS A 23 -2.93 10.85 -1.96
C HIS A 23 -2.41 10.34 -0.62
N LEU A 24 -3.29 9.80 0.21
CA LEU A 24 -2.97 9.13 1.46
C LEU A 24 -2.96 7.63 1.21
N PHE A 25 -1.84 7.02 1.51
CA PHE A 25 -1.66 5.57 1.54
C PHE A 25 -1.55 5.14 3.00
N PHE A 26 -2.12 3.97 3.32
CA PHE A 26 -2.14 3.47 4.68
C PHE A 26 -2.23 1.96 4.69
N LEU A 27 -1.63 1.33 5.70
CA LEU A 27 -1.84 -0.09 5.90
C LEU A 27 -3.21 -0.35 6.49
N ARG A 28 -3.91 -1.35 5.94
CA ARG A 28 -5.22 -1.77 6.40
C ARG A 28 -5.34 -3.29 6.47
N ALA A 29 -6.19 -3.76 7.38
CA ALA A 29 -6.65 -5.15 7.41
C ALA A 29 -8.05 -5.22 8.03
N SER A 30 -8.87 -6.17 7.57
CA SER A 30 -10.25 -6.30 8.02
C SER A 30 -10.35 -6.67 9.50
N LYS A 31 -11.21 -5.97 10.25
CA LYS A 31 -11.54 -6.31 11.65
C LYS A 31 -12.26 -7.67 11.77
N ALA A 32 -12.70 -8.27 10.67
CA ALA A 32 -13.22 -9.63 10.64
C ALA A 32 -12.17 -10.70 11.02
N LEU A 33 -10.88 -10.34 11.14
CA LEU A 33 -9.88 -11.25 11.71
C LEU A 33 -10.05 -11.44 13.23
N HIS A 34 -10.82 -10.57 13.88
CA HIS A 34 -11.10 -10.49 15.33
C HIS A 34 -9.88 -10.25 16.23
N ASN A 35 -8.80 -10.99 16.03
CA ASN A 35 -7.52 -10.77 16.70
C ASN A 35 -6.69 -9.71 15.94
N PRO A 36 -6.40 -8.54 16.55
CA PRO A 36 -5.64 -7.48 15.90
C PRO A 36 -4.22 -7.89 15.52
N ASP A 37 -3.59 -8.83 16.23
CA ASP A 37 -2.21 -9.24 15.94
C ASP A 37 -2.08 -9.98 14.60
N ARG A 38 -3.21 -10.50 14.08
CA ARG A 38 -3.24 -11.15 12.76
C ARG A 38 -3.18 -10.16 11.59
N ARG A 39 -3.37 -8.86 11.83
CA ARG A 39 -3.44 -7.83 10.78
C ARG A 39 -2.16 -7.71 9.97
N HIS A 40 -1.01 -7.90 10.61
CA HIS A 40 0.30 -7.78 9.96
C HIS A 40 0.42 -8.79 8.81
N TRP A 41 -0.08 -10.01 8.97
CA TRP A 41 -0.01 -11.06 7.94
C TRP A 41 -1.11 -10.99 6.89
N ARG A 42 -1.97 -9.97 6.94
CA ARG A 42 -3.15 -9.78 6.09
C ARG A 42 -3.30 -8.32 5.65
N ALA A 43 -2.19 -7.58 5.69
CA ALA A 43 -2.16 -6.18 5.34
C ALA A 43 -2.27 -5.99 3.82
N SER A 44 -3.08 -5.00 3.43
CA SER A 44 -3.06 -4.35 2.12
C SER A 44 -2.75 -2.86 2.29
N ILE A 45 -2.39 -2.20 1.20
CA ILE A 45 -2.20 -0.76 1.12
C ILE A 45 -3.52 -0.14 0.64
N GLY A 46 -4.23 0.50 1.57
CA GLY A 46 -5.40 1.31 1.27
C GLY A 46 -5.01 2.67 0.68
N HIS A 47 -5.98 3.32 0.03
CA HIS A 47 -5.78 4.60 -0.65
C HIS A 47 -6.97 5.54 -0.43
N ALA A 48 -6.68 6.80 -0.16
CA ALA A 48 -7.66 7.87 -0.08
C ALA A 48 -7.10 9.15 -0.67
N VAL A 49 -7.97 10.06 -1.10
CA VAL A 49 -7.59 11.36 -1.65
C VAL A 49 -8.24 12.52 -0.91
N SER A 50 -7.57 13.68 -0.96
CA SER A 50 -8.05 14.92 -0.37
C SER A 50 -7.52 16.13 -1.13
N SER A 51 -8.29 17.22 -1.20
CA SER A 51 -7.83 18.52 -1.70
C SER A 51 -7.29 19.43 -0.59
N ASP A 52 -7.57 19.11 0.68
CA ASP A 52 -7.28 20.00 1.83
C ASP A 52 -6.52 19.31 2.97
N ALA A 53 -6.15 18.04 2.78
CA ALA A 53 -5.53 17.13 3.74
C ALA A 53 -6.34 16.93 5.04
N ARG A 54 -7.63 17.29 5.05
CA ARG A 54 -8.53 17.18 6.19
C ARG A 54 -9.72 16.28 5.90
N ASN A 55 -10.33 16.46 4.74
CA ASN A 55 -11.48 15.70 4.27
C ASN A 55 -11.01 14.67 3.25
N TRP A 56 -11.16 13.40 3.59
CA TRP A 56 -10.60 12.28 2.82
C TRP A 56 -11.71 11.44 2.18
N THR A 57 -11.55 11.14 0.90
CA THR A 57 -12.41 10.21 0.15
C THR A 57 -11.67 8.90 -0.05
N LEU A 58 -12.24 7.80 0.47
CA LEU A 58 -11.69 6.46 0.27
C LEU A 58 -11.78 6.06 -1.21
N LEU A 59 -10.71 5.46 -1.73
CA LEU A 59 -10.61 4.91 -3.07
C LEU A 59 -10.41 3.38 -2.99
N PRO A 60 -10.42 2.66 -4.13
CA PRO A 60 -9.97 1.27 -4.16
C PRO A 60 -8.58 1.11 -3.53
N ASP A 61 -8.30 -0.05 -2.95
CA ASP A 61 -6.96 -0.32 -2.39
C ASP A 61 -5.90 -0.11 -3.48
N ALA A 62 -4.82 0.58 -3.13
CA ALA A 62 -3.71 0.81 -4.05
C ALA A 62 -3.00 -0.50 -4.36
N LEU A 63 -2.76 -1.35 -3.34
CA LEU A 63 -2.05 -2.60 -3.57
C LEU A 63 -2.46 -3.65 -2.54
N VAL A 64 -2.81 -4.84 -3.03
CA VAL A 64 -3.02 -6.06 -2.23
C VAL A 64 -1.90 -7.04 -2.57
N HIS A 65 -1.66 -8.06 -1.73
CA HIS A 65 -0.69 -9.12 -2.01
C HIS A 65 -0.89 -9.72 -3.42
N SER A 66 0.19 -10.21 -4.02
CA SER A 66 0.13 -10.89 -5.32
C SER A 66 -0.45 -12.31 -5.17
N ASP A 67 -0.80 -12.90 -6.32
CA ASP A 67 -0.98 -14.35 -6.40
C ASP A 67 0.39 -15.03 -6.30
N GLY A 68 0.45 -16.12 -5.54
CA GLY A 68 1.68 -16.87 -5.34
C GLY A 68 1.99 -17.83 -6.49
N PRO A 69 3.28 -18.21 -6.68
CA PRO A 69 4.42 -17.84 -5.84
C PRO A 69 5.00 -16.46 -6.21
N ALA A 70 5.21 -15.60 -5.22
CA ALA A 70 5.89 -14.31 -5.39
C ALA A 70 6.48 -13.79 -4.06
N PHE A 71 7.38 -12.80 -4.13
CA PHE A 71 8.04 -12.26 -2.93
C PHE A 71 7.09 -11.50 -1.98
N ASP A 72 5.90 -11.15 -2.46
CA ASP A 72 4.87 -10.37 -1.78
C ASP A 72 3.49 -11.06 -1.77
N ASP A 73 3.46 -12.41 -1.88
CA ASP A 73 2.23 -13.22 -1.97
C ASP A 73 1.52 -13.50 -0.62
N GLN A 74 2.03 -12.93 0.48
CA GLN A 74 1.40 -13.02 1.81
C GLN A 74 0.77 -11.69 2.26
N ALA A 75 1.51 -10.59 2.22
CA ALA A 75 1.03 -9.26 2.59
C ALA A 75 1.94 -8.16 2.01
N THR A 76 1.37 -6.97 1.85
CA THR A 76 2.09 -5.75 1.45
C THR A 76 2.09 -4.76 2.62
N TRP A 77 3.27 -4.26 2.94
CA TRP A 77 3.57 -3.40 4.09
C TRP A 77 4.08 -2.03 3.67
N THR A 78 4.40 -1.24 4.69
CA THR A 78 4.80 0.15 4.65
C THR A 78 5.87 0.40 3.61
N GLY A 79 5.79 1.57 2.98
CA GLY A 79 6.80 2.01 2.04
C GLY A 79 6.73 3.52 1.87
N SER A 80 6.83 3.98 0.62
CA SER A 80 6.83 5.40 0.28
C SER A 80 6.19 5.63 -1.08
N ALA A 81 5.70 6.84 -1.32
CA ALA A 81 5.16 7.23 -2.60
C ALA A 81 5.89 8.47 -3.12
N VAL A 82 6.27 8.44 -4.39
CA VAL A 82 6.90 9.56 -5.09
C VAL A 82 6.13 9.86 -6.36
N VAL A 83 5.99 11.15 -6.68
CA VAL A 83 5.41 11.58 -7.95
C VAL A 83 6.57 11.89 -8.89
N LYS A 84 6.63 11.16 -10.01
CA LYS A 84 7.64 11.37 -11.06
C LYS A 84 7.34 12.65 -11.85
N ASP A 85 8.30 13.09 -12.67
CA ASP A 85 8.16 14.27 -13.52
C ASP A 85 6.98 14.19 -14.51
N ASP A 86 6.62 12.98 -14.96
CA ASP A 86 5.47 12.74 -15.85
C ASP A 86 4.12 12.68 -15.09
N GLY A 87 4.12 12.92 -13.78
CA GLY A 87 2.94 12.84 -12.92
C GLY A 87 2.54 11.41 -12.51
N THR A 88 3.25 10.37 -12.93
CA THR A 88 3.03 9.00 -12.44
C THR A 88 3.36 8.94 -10.95
N ILE A 89 2.47 8.30 -10.17
CA ILE A 89 2.78 7.95 -8.79
C ILE A 89 3.50 6.61 -8.79
N ARG A 90 4.73 6.59 -8.26
CA ARG A 90 5.43 5.35 -7.91
C ARG A 90 5.25 5.08 -6.43
N LEU A 91 4.71 3.92 -6.12
CA LEU A 91 4.54 3.39 -4.78
C LEU A 91 5.59 2.31 -4.53
N PHE A 92 6.57 2.59 -3.70
CA PHE A 92 7.45 1.58 -3.12
C PHE A 92 6.75 0.94 -1.93
N TYR A 93 6.91 -0.37 -1.76
CA TYR A 93 6.30 -1.14 -0.68
C TYR A 93 7.20 -2.29 -0.23
N THR A 94 6.99 -2.75 1.00
CA THR A 94 7.60 -3.99 1.48
C THR A 94 6.67 -5.17 1.23
N GLY A 95 7.15 -6.23 0.59
CA GLY A 95 6.47 -7.49 0.41
C GLY A 95 7.00 -8.57 1.35
N ILE A 96 6.11 -9.46 1.79
CA ILE A 96 6.46 -10.72 2.47
C ILE A 96 5.80 -11.91 1.77
N SER A 97 6.48 -13.06 1.80
CA SER A 97 6.02 -14.27 1.11
C SER A 97 5.60 -15.40 2.05
N ARG A 98 4.67 -16.24 1.59
CA ARG A 98 4.21 -17.45 2.28
C ARG A 98 5.31 -18.49 2.37
N ARG A 99 6.15 -18.60 1.33
CA ARG A 99 7.26 -19.57 1.27
C ARG A 99 8.24 -19.38 2.43
N GLU A 100 8.40 -18.15 2.87
CA GLU A 100 9.34 -17.78 3.95
C GLU A 100 8.63 -17.52 5.29
N GLY A 101 7.37 -17.96 5.43
CA GLY A 101 6.56 -17.70 6.62
C GLY A 101 6.37 -16.20 6.91
N GLY A 102 6.55 -15.37 5.90
CA GLY A 102 6.56 -13.92 5.96
C GLY A 102 7.71 -13.30 6.76
N MET A 103 8.80 -14.04 6.96
CA MET A 103 9.95 -13.60 7.77
C MET A 103 11.03 -12.89 6.98
N VAL A 104 10.99 -12.98 5.65
CA VAL A 104 11.88 -12.23 4.77
C VAL A 104 11.10 -11.06 4.16
N GLN A 105 11.59 -9.85 4.40
CA GLN A 105 11.03 -8.61 3.89
C GLN A 105 11.83 -8.17 2.68
N ARG A 106 11.16 -7.81 1.59
CA ARG A 106 11.82 -7.29 0.39
C ARG A 106 11.06 -6.11 -0.18
N VAL A 107 11.74 -5.27 -0.96
CA VAL A 107 11.14 -4.06 -1.53
C VAL A 107 10.69 -4.34 -2.96
N GLY A 108 9.48 -3.90 -3.29
CA GLY A 108 8.97 -3.82 -4.65
C GLY A 108 8.42 -2.43 -4.95
N TRP A 109 7.96 -2.22 -6.18
CA TRP A 109 7.21 -1.01 -6.52
C TRP A 109 6.05 -1.25 -7.50
N ALA A 110 5.08 -0.36 -7.44
CA ALA A 110 3.96 -0.28 -8.37
C ALA A 110 3.82 1.16 -8.88
N ASP A 111 3.43 1.31 -10.15
CA ASP A 111 3.25 2.61 -10.78
C ASP A 111 1.76 2.84 -11.11
N SER A 112 1.31 4.10 -11.01
CA SER A 112 -0.04 4.53 -11.37
C SER A 112 0.01 5.84 -12.16
N GLN A 113 -0.49 5.82 -13.39
CA GLN A 113 -0.56 7.01 -14.25
C GLN A 113 -1.82 7.84 -13.99
N ASP A 114 -2.94 7.18 -13.66
CA ASP A 114 -4.23 7.81 -13.35
C ASP A 114 -4.31 8.26 -11.87
N GLY A 115 -3.39 7.82 -11.03
CA GLY A 115 -3.34 8.10 -9.59
C GLY A 115 -4.29 7.24 -8.76
N VAL A 116 -4.95 6.23 -9.35
CA VAL A 116 -5.95 5.35 -8.71
C VAL A 116 -5.61 3.88 -8.93
N THR A 117 -5.30 3.49 -10.16
CA THR A 117 -4.98 2.11 -10.53
C THR A 117 -3.47 1.91 -10.47
N PHE A 118 -2.99 1.08 -9.56
CA PHE A 118 -1.57 0.76 -9.42
C PHE A 118 -1.26 -0.61 -10.02
N THR A 119 -0.22 -0.66 -10.84
CA THR A 119 0.28 -1.90 -11.45
C THR A 119 1.68 -2.16 -10.95
N ARG A 120 1.94 -3.37 -10.44
CA ARG A 120 3.30 -3.80 -10.08
C ARG A 120 4.23 -3.64 -11.28
N ALA A 121 5.35 -2.98 -11.05
CA ALA A 121 6.33 -2.71 -12.10
C ALA A 121 7.60 -3.58 -11.96
N CYS A 122 7.63 -4.48 -10.97
CA CYS A 122 8.68 -5.47 -10.78
C CYS A 122 8.08 -6.85 -10.49
N ALA A 123 8.66 -7.89 -11.10
CA ALA A 123 8.34 -9.29 -10.79
C ALA A 123 9.24 -9.83 -9.68
N GLU A 124 10.48 -9.34 -9.63
CA GLU A 124 11.45 -9.64 -8.59
C GLU A 124 11.64 -8.44 -7.65
N PRO A 125 12.12 -8.65 -6.43
CA PRO A 125 12.44 -7.57 -5.51
C PRO A 125 13.56 -6.65 -6.02
N VAL A 126 13.58 -5.42 -5.50
CA VAL A 126 14.70 -4.49 -5.68
C VAL A 126 15.92 -5.03 -4.94
N GLU A 127 17.05 -5.09 -5.63
CA GLU A 127 18.36 -5.43 -5.08
C GLU A 127 19.35 -4.29 -5.33
N ALA A 128 20.34 -4.17 -4.45
CA ALA A 128 21.48 -3.29 -4.68
C ALA A 128 22.40 -3.90 -5.75
N ASP A 129 23.11 -3.05 -6.47
CA ASP A 129 24.13 -3.41 -7.45
C ASP A 129 25.43 -3.94 -6.82
#